data_AF-A0A811R8E6-F1
#
_entry.id   AF-A0A811R8E6-F1
#
_cell.length_a   1.000
_cell.length_b   1.000
_cell.length_c   1.000
_cell.angle_alpha   90.00
_cell.angle_beta   90.00
_cell.angle_gamma   90.00
#
_symmetry.space_group_name_H-M   'P 1'
#
loop_
_entity.id
_entity.type
_entity.pdbx_description
1 polymer ?
#
loop_
_entity_poly.entity_id
_entity_poly.type
_entity_poly.pdbx_seq_one_letter_code
_entity_poly.pdbx_strand_id
1 'polypeptide(L)'
;MGSLDTNPTAYSAFGDDATSDFQPLNPDDVRSYLHKAVDFISDYYKSVESLPVLPDVKPGYLRDQLRSAPPTSSAPFDVTMKELTASVVRG
;
A
#
# COMPACT_ATOMS: atom_id res chain seq x y z
N MET A 1 -26.61 -4.53 30.33
CA MET A 1 -26.02 -5.71 29.68
C MET A 1 -26.77 -5.93 28.37
N GLY A 2 -26.35 -5.25 27.30
CA GLY A 2 -26.95 -5.39 25.97
C GLY A 2 -26.27 -6.56 25.24
N SER A 3 -27.03 -7.61 24.99
CA SER A 3 -26.59 -8.77 24.20
C SER A 3 -26.42 -8.32 22.75
N LEU A 4 -25.22 -8.43 22.18
CA LEU A 4 -25.02 -8.27 20.76
C LEU A 4 -25.36 -9.61 20.11
N ASP A 5 -26.48 -9.65 19.40
CA ASP A 5 -26.85 -10.77 18.53
C ASP A 5 -25.78 -10.89 17.44
N THR A 6 -24.89 -11.88 17.57
CA THR A 6 -23.93 -12.23 16.52
C THR A 6 -24.67 -12.98 15.43
N ASN A 7 -25.28 -12.24 14.50
CA ASN A 7 -25.90 -12.83 13.32
C ASN A 7 -24.79 -13.37 12.38
N PRO A 8 -24.67 -14.70 12.17
CA PRO A 8 -23.63 -15.28 11.33
C PRO A 8 -23.78 -14.92 9.85
N THR A 9 -24.96 -14.45 9.43
CA THR A 9 -25.26 -14.17 8.02
C THR A 9 -24.70 -12.84 7.51
N ALA A 10 -24.15 -11.98 8.38
CA ALA A 10 -23.50 -10.74 7.93
C ALA A 10 -22.16 -10.99 7.21
N TYR A 11 -21.52 -12.15 7.44
CA TYR A 11 -20.25 -12.52 6.80
C TYR A 11 -20.43 -13.22 5.44
N SER A 12 -21.65 -13.57 5.05
CA SER A 12 -21.95 -14.32 3.82
C SER A 12 -22.13 -13.41 2.59
N ALA A 13 -21.92 -12.10 2.70
CA ALA A 13 -22.07 -11.15 1.59
C ALA A 13 -20.88 -11.15 0.61
N PHE A 14 -19.79 -11.85 0.94
CA PHE A 14 -18.69 -12.09 0.03
C PHE A 14 -18.85 -13.49 -0.54
N GLY A 15 -19.40 -13.55 -1.76
CA GLY A 15 -19.77 -14.78 -2.43
C GLY A 15 -18.64 -15.80 -2.46
N ASP A 16 -19.02 -17.03 -2.15
CA ASP A 16 -18.27 -18.25 -2.42
C ASP A 16 -18.49 -18.57 -3.91
N ASP A 17 -17.59 -18.08 -4.78
CA ASP A 17 -17.55 -18.47 -6.19
C ASP A 17 -16.11 -18.82 -6.57
N ALA A 18 -15.82 -20.12 -6.53
CA ALA A 18 -14.51 -20.72 -6.80
C ALA A 18 -14.04 -20.36 -8.22
N THR A 19 -13.24 -19.30 -8.34
CA THR A 19 -12.61 -18.85 -9.59
C THR A 19 -11.19 -18.34 -9.31
N SER A 20 -10.25 -19.27 -9.03
CA SER A 20 -8.81 -18.97 -8.86
C SER A 20 -8.55 -17.71 -8.02
N ASP A 21 -8.87 -17.81 -6.73
CA ASP A 21 -9.28 -16.66 -5.93
C ASP A 21 -8.14 -15.69 -5.60
N PHE A 22 -8.27 -14.46 -6.11
CA PHE A 22 -7.54 -13.31 -5.59
C PHE A 22 -7.97 -13.06 -4.14
N GLN A 23 -7.06 -13.32 -3.20
CA GLN A 23 -7.27 -13.15 -1.75
C GLN A 23 -6.49 -11.92 -1.26
N PRO A 24 -7.03 -10.69 -1.37
CA PRO A 24 -6.31 -9.46 -1.03
C PRO A 24 -5.89 -9.35 0.43
N LEU A 25 -6.53 -10.14 1.31
CA LEU A 25 -6.26 -10.20 2.74
C LEU A 25 -5.61 -11.53 3.14
N ASN A 26 -4.90 -12.19 2.22
CA ASN A 26 -4.08 -13.35 2.55
C ASN A 26 -3.13 -12.97 3.71
N PRO A 27 -3.12 -13.74 4.83
CA PRO A 27 -2.27 -13.47 5.99
C PRO A 27 -0.79 -13.25 5.67
N ASP A 28 -0.23 -13.96 4.70
CA ASP A 28 1.19 -13.85 4.34
C ASP A 28 1.50 -12.49 3.69
N ASP A 29 0.66 -12.05 2.77
CA ASP A 29 0.79 -10.74 2.10
C ASP A 29 0.55 -9.61 3.10
N VAL A 30 -0.48 -9.73 3.94
CA VAL A 30 -0.77 -8.73 4.99
C VAL A 30 0.44 -8.56 5.91
N ARG A 31 1.02 -9.68 6.38
CA ARG A 31 2.21 -9.63 7.23
C ARG A 31 3.40 -8.98 6.51
N SER A 32 3.69 -9.43 5.30
CA SER A 32 4.83 -8.96 4.51
C SER A 32 4.72 -7.47 4.17
N TYR A 33 3.55 -7.01 3.74
CA TYR A 33 3.34 -5.63 3.30
C TYR A 33 3.39 -4.67 4.49
N LEU A 34 2.75 -5.04 5.60
CA LEU A 34 2.78 -4.22 6.81
C LEU A 34 4.17 -4.15 7.43
N HIS A 35 4.93 -5.26 7.43
CA HIS A 35 6.32 -5.23 7.89
C HIS A 35 7.16 -4.24 7.06
N LYS A 36 7.07 -4.30 5.72
CA LYS A 36 7.76 -3.35 4.83
C LYS A 36 7.34 -1.90 5.06
N ALA A 37 6.05 -1.67 5.34
CA ALA A 37 5.56 -0.33 5.67
C ALA A 37 6.10 0.16 7.02
N VAL A 38 6.15 -0.70 8.05
CA VAL A 38 6.72 -0.38 9.36
C VAL A 38 8.23 -0.09 9.26
N ASP A 39 8.96 -0.89 8.50
CA ASP A 39 10.39 -0.68 8.23
C ASP A 39 10.60 0.69 7.55
N PHE A 40 9.81 0.99 6.52
CA PHE A 40 9.82 2.28 5.85
C PHE A 40 9.55 3.45 6.79
N ILE A 41 8.51 3.38 7.62
CA ILE A 41 8.18 4.44 8.59
C ILE A 41 9.32 4.64 9.58
N SER A 42 9.90 3.54 10.07
CA SER A 42 11.01 3.58 11.02
C SER A 42 12.24 4.26 10.42
N ASP A 43 12.57 3.94 9.18
CA ASP A 43 13.73 4.52 8.48
C ASP A 43 13.47 5.95 8.01
N TYR A 44 12.23 6.28 7.65
CA TYR A 44 11.82 7.65 7.38
C TYR A 44 12.03 8.54 8.60
N TYR A 45 11.54 8.15 9.79
CA TYR A 45 11.75 8.98 10.98
C TYR A 45 13.22 9.12 11.41
N LYS A 46 14.06 8.13 11.11
CA LYS A 46 15.52 8.24 11.36
C LYS A 46 16.21 9.19 10.39
N SER A 47 15.71 9.32 9.16
CA SER A 47 16.41 10.03 8.06
C SER A 47 15.75 11.34 7.64
N VAL A 48 14.51 11.61 8.06
CA VAL A 48 13.73 12.78 7.62
C VAL A 48 14.41 14.10 7.94
N GLU A 49 15.17 14.19 9.04
CA GLU A 49 15.92 15.40 9.40
C GLU A 49 17.01 15.75 8.36
N SER A 50 17.52 14.76 7.63
CA SER A 50 18.49 14.96 6.55
C SER A 50 17.87 15.36 5.21
N LEU A 51 16.53 15.24 5.08
CA LEU A 51 15.81 15.62 3.88
C LEU A 51 15.45 17.12 3.92
N PRO A 52 15.43 17.81 2.76
CA PRO A 52 14.99 19.18 2.70
C PRO A 52 13.50 19.27 3.05
N VAL A 53 13.14 20.18 3.98
CA VAL A 53 11.75 20.38 4.41
C VAL A 53 10.85 20.83 3.25
N LEU A 54 11.41 21.65 2.35
CA LEU A 54 10.75 22.03 1.10
C LEU A 54 11.37 21.26 -0.07
N PRO A 55 10.59 20.48 -0.82
CA PRO A 55 11.08 19.75 -1.98
C PRO A 55 11.38 20.70 -3.16
N ASP A 56 12.46 20.43 -3.90
CA ASP A 56 12.86 21.19 -5.09
C ASP A 56 12.32 20.54 -6.37
N VAL A 57 11.00 20.64 -6.57
CA VAL A 57 10.30 20.04 -7.71
C VAL A 57 9.38 21.04 -8.41
N LYS A 58 9.13 20.79 -9.71
CA LYS A 58 8.22 21.61 -10.51
C LYS A 58 6.79 21.05 -10.49
N PRO A 59 5.77 21.89 -10.65
CA PRO A 59 4.40 21.42 -10.84
C PRO A 59 4.31 20.38 -11.97
N GLY A 60 3.76 19.21 -11.66
CA GLY A 60 3.62 18.11 -12.61
C GLY A 60 4.78 17.11 -12.66
N TYR A 61 5.86 17.27 -11.89
CA TYR A 61 7.05 16.40 -11.93
C TYR A 61 6.74 14.90 -11.86
N LEU A 62 5.74 14.51 -11.06
CA LEU A 62 5.43 13.11 -10.82
C LEU A 62 4.89 12.40 -12.07
N ARG A 63 4.31 13.15 -13.03
CA ARG A 63 3.82 12.59 -14.31
C ARG A 63 4.94 12.07 -15.20
N ASP A 64 6.16 12.60 -15.04
CA ASP A 64 7.33 12.17 -15.79
C ASP A 64 8.02 10.96 -15.13
N GLN A 65 7.73 10.70 -13.85
CA GLN A 65 8.34 9.61 -13.07
C GLN A 65 7.47 8.36 -13.01
N LEU A 66 6.15 8.51 -12.98
CA LEU A 66 5.20 7.40 -12.94
C LEU A 66 4.55 7.18 -14.31
N ARG A 67 4.06 5.96 -14.55
CA ARG A 67 3.33 5.65 -15.77
C ARG A 67 2.04 6.48 -15.84
N SER A 68 1.72 6.95 -17.04
CA SER A 68 0.52 7.76 -17.30
C SER A 68 -0.79 6.98 -17.22
N ALA A 69 -0.73 5.65 -17.34
CA ALA A 69 -1.87 4.74 -17.25
C ALA A 69 -1.61 3.67 -16.19
N PRO A 70 -2.67 3.16 -15.53
CA PRO A 70 -2.53 2.09 -14.55
C PRO A 70 -2.00 0.81 -15.21
N PRO A 71 -1.21 0.00 -14.48
CA PRO A 71 -0.71 -1.26 -15.01
C PRO A 71 -1.87 -2.25 -15.23
N THR A 72 -1.81 -3.02 -16.32
CA THR A 72 -2.82 -4.03 -16.66
C THR A 72 -2.68 -5.30 -15.82
N SER A 73 -1.50 -5.55 -15.26
CA SER A 73 -1.19 -6.70 -14.41
C SER A 73 -0.70 -6.23 -13.04
N SER A 74 -0.79 -7.12 -12.05
CA SER A 74 -0.22 -6.87 -10.73
C SER A 74 1.31 -6.74 -10.81
N ALA A 75 1.87 -6.05 -9.82
CA ALA A 75 3.30 -5.98 -9.56
C ALA A 75 3.55 -6.34 -8.09
N PRO A 76 4.74 -6.88 -7.74
CA PRO A 76 5.12 -7.11 -6.36
C PRO A 76 5.10 -5.81 -5.55
N PHE A 77 4.71 -5.88 -4.28
CA PHE A 77 4.64 -4.71 -3.40
C PHE A 77 5.99 -3.98 -3.24
N ASP A 78 7.11 -4.68 -3.42
CA ASP A 78 8.45 -4.07 -3.44
C ASP A 78 8.61 -3.01 -4.54
N VAL A 79 7.93 -3.19 -5.68
CA VAL A 79 7.93 -2.20 -6.76
C VAL A 79 7.23 -0.92 -6.30
N THR A 80 6.08 -1.06 -5.64
CA THR A 80 5.34 0.07 -5.05
C THR A 80 6.19 0.80 -4.00
N MET A 81 6.85 0.08 -3.09
CA MET A 81 7.72 0.68 -2.08
C MET A 81 8.94 1.38 -2.67
N LYS A 82 9.49 0.84 -3.77
CA LYS A 82 10.56 1.49 -4.52
C LYS A 82 10.07 2.76 -5.22
N GLU A 83 8.89 2.76 -5.81
CA GLU A 83 8.31 3.96 -6.43
C GLU A 83 7.97 5.04 -5.40
N LEU A 84 7.46 4.65 -4.24
CA LEU A 84 7.23 5.53 -3.08
C LEU A 84 8.52 6.26 -2.67
N THR A 85 9.58 5.50 -2.41
CA THR A 85 10.86 6.07 -1.95
C THR A 85 11.60 6.86 -3.03
N ALA A 86 11.52 6.43 -4.29
CA ALA A 86 12.25 7.07 -5.39
C ALA A 86 11.57 8.33 -5.94
N SER A 87 10.23 8.37 -5.92
CA SER A 87 9.44 9.37 -6.64
C SER A 87 8.60 10.25 -5.72
N VAL A 88 7.97 9.67 -4.70
CA VAL A 88 7.02 10.40 -3.83
C VAL A 88 7.76 11.13 -2.70
N VAL A 89 8.68 10.46 -2.00
CA VAL A 89 9.40 11.05 -0.85
C VAL A 89 10.30 12.23 -1.25
N ARG A 90 10.70 12.31 -2.53
CA ARG A 90 11.64 13.31 -3.03
C ARG A 90 10.99 14.60 -3.53
N GLY A 91 9.67 14.65 -3.63
CA GLY A 91 8.96 15.81 -4.16
C GLY A 91 7.92 16.36 -3.22
#